data_AF-A0A949FX91-F1
#
_entry.id   AF-A0A949FX91-F1
#
_cell.length_a   1.000
_cell.length_b   1.000
_cell.length_c   1.000
_cell.angle_alpha   90.00
_cell.angle_beta   90.00
_cell.angle_gamma   90.00
#
_symmetry.space_group_name_H-M   'P 1'
#
loop_
_entity.id
_entity.type
_entity.pdbx_description
1 polymer ?
#
loop_
_entity_poly.entity_id
_entity_poly.type
_entity_poly.pdbx_seq_one_letter_code
_entity_poly.pdbx_strand_id
1 'polypeptide(L)'
;VPGVSRLLEEKVQNVALAEFAALQAGDILFIDSSHVAKTGSDVNYLYFEVLPRLASGVRVHIHDIFLPHDYPREWVLGENRSWNEQYLLRALLMHSSAFRVVFGCSYAFWRFPDLVQAALAHPRGHAFAGGSIWIERI
;
A
#
# COMPACT_ATOMS: atom_id res chain seq x y z
N VAL A 1 -11.33 7.14 -18.55
CA VAL A 1 -12.20 7.14 -17.34
C VAL A 1 -12.34 8.58 -16.88
N PRO A 2 -13.56 9.09 -16.60
CA PRO A 2 -13.71 10.45 -16.08
C PRO A 2 -12.77 10.69 -14.88
N GLY A 3 -11.99 11.77 -14.92
CA GLY A 3 -10.97 12.08 -13.90
C GLY A 3 -9.56 11.54 -14.19
N VAL A 4 -9.38 10.64 -15.17
CA VAL A 4 -8.05 10.18 -15.60
C VAL A 4 -7.53 11.06 -16.73
N SER A 5 -6.43 11.76 -16.48
CA SER A 5 -5.77 12.64 -17.45
C SER A 5 -4.79 11.92 -18.37
N ARG A 6 -4.18 10.83 -17.90
CA ARG A 6 -3.23 9.99 -18.65
C ARG A 6 -3.30 8.54 -18.17
N LEU A 7 -3.19 7.61 -19.10
CA LEU A 7 -3.12 6.17 -18.85
C LEU A 7 -1.90 5.60 -19.58
N LEU A 8 -1.12 4.77 -18.88
CA LEU A 8 -0.01 4.01 -19.43
C LEU A 8 -0.34 2.53 -19.27
N GLU A 9 -0.60 1.83 -20.38
CA GLU A 9 -0.96 0.41 -20.40
C GLU A 9 0.28 -0.47 -20.57
N GLU A 10 1.15 -0.43 -19.56
CA GLU A 10 2.39 -1.21 -19.56
C GLU A 10 2.75 -1.70 -18.15
N LYS A 11 3.70 -2.63 -18.09
CA LYS A 11 4.26 -3.08 -16.81
C LYS A 11 4.95 -1.90 -16.12
N VAL A 12 4.74 -1.75 -14.81
CA VAL A 12 5.35 -0.66 -14.02
C VAL A 12 6.87 -0.60 -14.16
N GLN A 13 7.52 -1.74 -14.38
CA GLN A 13 8.96 -1.85 -14.61
C GLN A 13 9.46 -1.15 -15.88
N ASN A 14 8.56 -0.88 -16.84
CA ASN A 14 8.88 -0.18 -18.09
C ASN A 14 8.60 1.33 -18.01
N VAL A 15 7.81 1.77 -17.01
CA VAL A 15 7.49 3.17 -16.79
C VAL A 15 8.76 3.91 -16.39
N ALA A 16 9.00 5.06 -17.02
CA ALA A 16 10.18 5.87 -16.72
C ALA A 16 10.19 6.32 -15.25
N LEU A 17 11.31 6.13 -14.55
CA LEU A 17 11.44 6.51 -13.15
C LEU A 17 11.19 8.00 -12.88
N ALA A 18 11.34 8.85 -13.91
CA ALA A 18 11.02 10.27 -13.87
C ALA A 18 9.54 10.55 -13.56
N GLU A 19 8.63 9.65 -13.92
CA GLU A 19 7.19 9.76 -13.60
C GLU A 19 6.96 9.72 -12.09
N PHE A 20 7.67 8.84 -11.38
CA PHE A 20 7.58 8.74 -9.92
C PHE A 20 8.37 9.83 -9.22
N ALA A 21 9.54 10.21 -9.75
CA ALA A 21 10.35 11.29 -9.20
C ALA A 21 9.71 12.68 -9.35
N ALA A 22 8.72 12.81 -10.23
CA ALA A 22 7.95 14.03 -10.41
C ALA A 22 6.90 14.25 -9.30
N LEU A 23 6.55 13.23 -8.52
CA LEU A 23 5.61 13.35 -7.41
C LEU A 23 6.18 14.27 -6.32
N GLN A 24 5.35 15.19 -5.83
CA GLN A 24 5.73 16.21 -4.86
C GLN A 24 4.99 16.02 -3.53
N ALA A 25 5.37 16.81 -2.53
CA ALA A 25 4.70 16.82 -1.24
C ALA A 25 3.19 17.03 -1.39
N GLY A 26 2.40 16.13 -0.80
CA GLY A 26 0.94 16.14 -0.92
C GLY A 26 0.37 15.26 -2.04
N ASP A 27 1.19 14.83 -3.01
CA ASP A 27 0.79 13.85 -4.01
C ASP A 27 0.72 12.43 -3.40
N ILE A 28 -0.01 11.55 -4.09
CA ILE A 28 -0.23 10.17 -3.66
C ILE A 28 0.27 9.21 -4.74
N LEU A 29 1.16 8.31 -4.34
CA LEU A 29 1.44 7.07 -5.05
C LEU A 29 0.53 5.96 -4.52
N PHE A 30 -0.32 5.39 -5.38
CA PHE A 30 -1.18 4.26 -5.04
C PHE A 30 -0.61 2.98 -5.66
N ILE A 31 -0.31 1.98 -4.82
CA ILE A 31 0.28 0.70 -5.21
C ILE A 31 -0.73 -0.41 -4.94
N ASP A 32 -1.14 -1.08 -6.01
CA ASP A 32 -1.84 -2.36 -5.97
C ASP A 32 -1.11 -3.32 -6.91
N SER A 33 -0.14 -4.03 -6.34
CA SER A 33 0.86 -4.81 -7.05
C SER A 33 0.44 -6.28 -7.17
N SER A 34 1.34 -7.14 -7.66
CA SER A 34 1.14 -8.60 -7.58
C SER A 34 1.19 -9.19 -6.16
N HIS A 35 1.62 -8.41 -5.15
CA HIS A 35 1.81 -8.80 -3.74
C HIS A 35 2.82 -9.92 -3.48
N VAL A 36 3.59 -10.33 -4.51
CA VAL A 36 4.61 -11.39 -4.43
C VAL A 36 6.00 -10.85 -4.79
N ALA A 37 6.81 -10.59 -3.78
CA ALA A 37 8.25 -10.39 -3.91
C ALA A 37 8.93 -11.69 -4.36
N LYS A 38 9.45 -11.66 -5.59
CA LYS A 38 10.22 -12.73 -6.25
C LYS A 38 11.11 -12.14 -7.36
N THR A 39 11.96 -12.96 -7.97
CA THR A 39 12.79 -12.56 -9.12
C THR A 39 11.95 -11.89 -10.21
N GLY A 40 12.30 -10.65 -10.57
CA GLY A 40 11.61 -9.87 -11.60
C GLY A 40 10.21 -9.35 -11.22
N SER A 41 9.79 -9.47 -9.95
CA SER A 41 8.49 -8.95 -9.49
C SER A 41 8.40 -7.42 -9.57
N ASP A 42 7.18 -6.95 -9.80
CA ASP A 42 6.80 -5.54 -9.66
C ASP A 42 6.98 -5.06 -8.21
N VAL A 43 6.68 -5.89 -7.21
CA VAL A 43 6.95 -5.59 -5.78
C VAL A 43 8.41 -5.17 -5.57
N ASN A 44 9.37 -5.97 -6.00
CA ASN A 44 10.78 -5.64 -5.82
C ASN A 44 11.17 -4.35 -6.56
N TYR A 45 10.67 -4.16 -7.78
CA TYR A 45 10.92 -2.94 -8.56
C TYR A 45 10.36 -1.70 -7.84
N LEU A 46 9.12 -1.77 -7.35
CA LEU A 46 8.49 -0.69 -6.61
C LEU A 46 9.30 -0.33 -5.36
N TYR A 47 9.74 -1.31 -4.58
CA TYR A 47 10.42 -1.06 -3.31
C TYR A 47 11.88 -0.61 -3.48
N PHE A 48 12.58 -1.14 -4.48
CA PHE A 48 14.01 -0.87 -4.67
C PHE A 48 14.27 0.29 -5.62
N GLU A 49 13.39 0.50 -6.61
CA GLU A 49 13.59 1.56 -7.60
C GLU A 49 12.64 2.75 -7.40
N VAL A 50 11.36 2.50 -7.12
CA VAL A 50 10.37 3.60 -7.07
C VAL A 50 10.39 4.31 -5.72
N LEU A 51 10.14 3.59 -4.61
CA LEU A 51 10.00 4.20 -3.28
C LEU A 51 11.20 5.07 -2.86
N PRO A 52 12.48 4.69 -3.12
CA PRO A 52 13.62 5.51 -2.70
C PRO A 52 13.73 6.86 -3.43
N ARG A 53 13.08 7.01 -4.59
CA ARG A 53 13.15 8.20 -5.44
C ARG A 53 12.03 9.21 -5.18
N LEU A 54 11.06 8.86 -4.34
CA LEU A 54 9.97 9.77 -3.99
C LEU A 54 10.48 10.98 -3.22
N ALA A 55 9.93 12.16 -3.54
CA ALA A 55 10.19 13.38 -2.77
C ALA A 55 9.62 13.28 -1.35
N SER A 56 10.20 14.03 -0.41
CA SER A 56 9.64 14.20 0.93
C SER A 56 8.20 14.74 0.85
N GLY A 57 7.32 14.23 1.70
CA GLY A 57 5.90 14.57 1.75
C GLY A 57 5.00 13.81 0.78
N VAL A 58 5.55 12.98 -0.12
CA VAL A 58 4.73 12.08 -0.95
C VAL A 58 4.13 10.98 -0.07
N ARG A 59 2.82 10.76 -0.20
CA ARG A 59 2.12 9.67 0.49
C ARG A 59 2.04 8.44 -0.39
N VAL A 60 2.21 7.28 0.22
CA VAL A 60 2.15 6.00 -0.46
C VAL A 60 1.04 5.16 0.18
N HIS A 61 0.07 4.76 -0.64
CA HIS A 61 -0.90 3.73 -0.29
C HIS A 61 -0.41 2.39 -0.83
N ILE A 62 -0.29 1.39 0.02
CA ILE A 62 0.00 0.02 -0.39
C ILE A 62 -1.23 -0.81 -0.04
N HIS A 63 -1.86 -1.35 -1.09
CA HIS A 63 -3.11 -2.11 -0.99
C HIS A 63 -2.90 -3.46 -0.30
N ASP A 64 -3.97 -4.05 0.23
CA ASP A 64 -3.99 -5.41 0.80
C ASP A 64 -2.93 -5.72 1.88
N ILE A 65 -2.53 -4.71 2.67
CA ILE A 65 -1.65 -4.90 3.84
C ILE A 65 -2.47 -5.02 5.13
N PHE A 66 -2.17 -6.06 5.94
CA PHE A 66 -2.91 -6.39 7.18
C PHE A 66 -2.10 -6.16 8.46
N LEU A 67 -0.94 -5.50 8.35
CA LEU A 67 -0.09 -5.19 9.51
C LEU A 67 -0.90 -4.52 10.64
N PRO A 68 -0.66 -4.88 11.91
CA PRO A 68 0.40 -5.77 12.39
C PRO A 68 0.09 -7.28 12.32
N HIS A 69 -1.08 -7.67 11.81
CA HIS A 69 -1.46 -9.08 11.69
C HIS A 69 -0.95 -9.70 10.38
N ASP A 70 -1.01 -11.03 10.31
CA ASP A 70 -0.78 -11.77 9.08
C ASP A 70 -1.95 -11.66 8.09
N TYR A 71 -1.70 -12.07 6.85
CA TYR A 71 -2.75 -12.21 5.84
C TYR A 71 -3.90 -13.09 6.34
N PRO A 72 -5.15 -12.82 5.92
CA PRO A 72 -6.31 -13.63 6.31
C PRO A 72 -6.10 -15.12 6.06
N ARG A 73 -6.49 -15.95 7.03
CA ARG A 73 -6.34 -17.42 6.93
C ARG A 73 -6.91 -17.99 5.63
N GLU A 74 -8.08 -17.50 5.21
CA GLU A 74 -8.73 -17.96 3.98
C GLU A 74 -7.88 -17.66 2.74
N TRP A 75 -7.22 -16.50 2.69
CA TRP A 75 -6.34 -16.14 1.59
C TRP A 75 -5.11 -17.04 1.53
N VAL A 76 -4.55 -17.37 2.69
CA VAL A 76 -3.34 -18.22 2.77
C VAL A 76 -3.67 -19.69 2.50
N LEU A 77 -4.74 -20.22 3.07
CA LEU A 77 -5.02 -21.68 3.05
C LEU A 77 -6.11 -22.09 2.06
N GLY A 78 -7.17 -21.29 1.92
CA GLY A 78 -8.28 -21.58 1.01
C GLY A 78 -7.93 -21.19 -0.42
N GLU A 79 -7.46 -19.97 -0.60
CA GLU A 79 -7.09 -19.42 -1.92
C GLU A 79 -5.62 -19.68 -2.29
N ASN A 80 -4.81 -20.17 -1.35
CA ASN A 80 -3.39 -20.48 -1.56
C ASN A 80 -2.59 -19.28 -2.13
N ARG A 81 -2.90 -18.06 -1.68
CA ARG A 81 -2.15 -16.86 -2.04
C ARG A 81 -0.80 -16.86 -1.34
N SER A 82 0.28 -16.97 -2.11
CA SER A 82 1.65 -16.83 -1.60
C SER A 82 2.11 -15.37 -1.52
N TRP A 83 1.23 -14.48 -1.05
CA TRP A 83 1.53 -13.06 -0.89
C TRP A 83 2.51 -12.86 0.26
N ASN A 84 3.49 -12.00 0.04
CA ASN A 84 4.58 -11.77 0.99
C ASN A 84 5.04 -10.29 1.04
N GLU A 85 4.39 -9.40 0.30
CA GLU A 85 4.73 -7.97 0.25
C GLU A 85 4.70 -7.32 1.63
N GLN A 86 3.72 -7.64 2.48
CA GLN A 86 3.63 -7.03 3.81
C GLN A 86 4.84 -7.30 4.71
N TYR A 87 5.54 -8.42 4.50
CA TYR A 87 6.74 -8.74 5.25
C TYR A 87 7.93 -7.90 4.78
N LEU A 88 8.03 -7.66 3.47
CA LEU A 88 9.02 -6.75 2.91
C LEU A 88 8.79 -5.32 3.40
N LEU A 89 7.53 -4.86 3.41
CA LEU A 89 7.17 -3.57 3.98
C LEU A 89 7.50 -3.48 5.47
N ARG A 90 7.16 -4.51 6.25
CA ARG A 90 7.51 -4.54 7.67
C ARG A 90 9.02 -4.40 7.87
N ALA A 91 9.83 -5.11 7.07
CA ALA A 91 11.28 -5.01 7.11
C ALA A 91 11.78 -3.60 6.77
N LEU A 92 11.21 -2.96 5.73
CA LEU A 92 11.49 -1.57 5.40
C LEU A 92 11.20 -0.65 6.60
N LEU A 93 10.06 -0.81 7.28
CA LEU A 93 9.62 0.08 8.34
C LEU A 93 10.35 -0.12 9.69
N MET A 94 10.81 -1.33 10.01
CA MET A 94 11.33 -1.67 11.34
C MET A 94 12.48 -0.77 11.84
N HIS A 95 13.26 -0.20 10.92
CA HIS A 95 14.38 0.70 11.24
C HIS A 95 14.48 1.90 10.29
N SER A 96 13.41 2.23 9.57
CA SER A 96 13.43 3.33 8.62
C SER A 96 13.22 4.68 9.30
N SER A 97 14.12 5.61 9.02
CA SER A 97 13.91 7.05 9.21
C SER A 97 13.40 7.75 7.94
N ALA A 98 13.29 7.01 6.84
CA ALA A 98 12.88 7.53 5.54
C ALA A 98 11.35 7.59 5.37
N PHE A 99 10.60 6.83 6.16
CA PHE A 99 9.15 6.73 6.05
C PHE A 99 8.47 6.80 7.41
N ARG A 100 7.39 7.58 7.48
CA ARG A 100 6.48 7.64 8.62
C ARG A 100 5.22 6.86 8.31
N VAL A 101 4.77 6.01 9.23
CA VAL A 101 3.43 5.40 9.14
C VAL A 101 2.37 6.47 9.41
N VAL A 102 1.41 6.60 8.51
CA VAL A 102 0.31 7.57 8.59
C VAL A 102 -0.96 6.88 9.08
N PHE A 103 -1.32 5.74 8.48
CA PHE A 103 -2.57 5.04 8.79
C PHE A 103 -2.50 3.56 8.36
N GLY A 104 -3.17 2.67 9.09
CA GLY A 104 -3.33 1.26 8.70
C GLY A 104 -4.79 0.86 8.80
N CYS A 105 -5.43 0.52 7.69
CA CYS A 105 -6.87 0.26 7.61
C CYS A 105 -7.28 -0.96 8.46
N SER A 106 -6.59 -2.08 8.27
CA SER A 106 -6.85 -3.31 9.03
C SER A 106 -6.63 -3.10 10.54
N TYR A 107 -5.53 -2.42 10.90
CA TYR A 107 -5.26 -2.06 12.30
C TYR A 107 -6.34 -1.15 12.88
N ALA A 108 -6.76 -0.12 12.16
CA ALA A 108 -7.79 0.81 12.63
C ALA A 108 -9.13 0.11 12.86
N PHE A 109 -9.54 -0.76 11.93
CA PHE A 109 -10.76 -1.56 12.09
C PHE A 109 -10.66 -2.49 13.29
N TRP A 110 -9.54 -3.20 13.45
CA TRP A 110 -9.36 -4.14 14.55
C TRP A 110 -9.29 -3.43 15.91
N ARG A 111 -8.56 -2.32 15.99
CA ARG A 111 -8.29 -1.63 17.26
C ARG A 111 -9.40 -0.67 17.66
N PHE A 112 -10.05 -0.04 16.69
CA PHE A 112 -11.04 1.03 16.87
C PHE A 112 -12.30 0.80 16.02
N PRO A 113 -12.98 -0.36 16.12
CA PRO A 113 -14.09 -0.71 15.25
C PRO A 113 -15.23 0.31 15.29
N ASP A 114 -15.60 0.82 16.48
CA ASP A 114 -16.67 1.81 16.63
C ASP A 114 -16.35 3.14 15.93
N LEU A 115 -15.08 3.59 16.01
CA LEU A 115 -14.63 4.81 15.33
C LEU A 115 -14.64 4.61 13.81
N VAL A 116 -14.21 3.45 13.31
CA VAL A 116 -14.25 3.13 11.88
C VAL A 116 -15.70 3.06 11.40
N GLN A 117 -16.60 2.42 12.16
CA GLN A 117 -18.02 2.33 11.82
C GLN A 117 -18.65 3.73 11.75
N ALA A 118 -18.39 4.58 12.74
CA ALA A 118 -18.87 5.96 12.78
C ALA A 118 -18.30 6.80 11.62
N ALA A 119 -17.01 6.65 11.32
CA ALA A 119 -16.33 7.40 10.26
C ALA A 119 -16.82 7.00 8.85
N LEU A 120 -17.04 5.71 8.61
CA LEU A 120 -17.59 5.23 7.33
C LEU A 120 -19.06 5.61 7.15
N ALA A 121 -19.80 5.79 8.25
CA ALA A 121 -21.22 6.16 8.28
C ALA A 121 -22.08 5.34 7.30
N HIS A 122 -21.72 4.05 7.10
CA HIS A 122 -22.37 3.23 6.09
C HIS A 122 -23.86 3.04 6.45
N PRO A 123 -24.82 3.21 5.52
CA PRO A 123 -26.25 3.23 5.83
C PRO A 123 -26.79 1.97 6.52
N ARG A 124 -26.10 0.83 6.35
CA ARG A 124 -26.43 -0.46 7.00
C ARG A 124 -25.63 -0.74 8.28
N GLY A 125 -24.86 0.23 8.78
CA GLY A 125 -23.99 0.08 9.94
C GLY A 125 -22.82 -0.88 9.72
N HIS A 126 -22.51 -1.24 8.47
CA HIS A 126 -21.36 -2.11 8.18
C HIS A 126 -20.06 -1.34 8.36
N ALA A 127 -19.11 -1.95 9.05
CA ALA A 127 -17.73 -1.55 9.01
C ALA A 127 -16.96 -2.58 8.17
N PHE A 128 -16.13 -2.10 7.24
CA PHE A 128 -15.34 -2.97 6.37
C PHE A 128 -13.88 -2.93 6.82
N ALA A 129 -13.28 -4.11 6.99
CA ALA A 129 -11.86 -4.27 7.24
C ALA A 129 -11.12 -4.39 5.91
N GLY A 130 -10.99 -3.28 5.18
CA GLY A 130 -10.09 -3.24 4.02
C GLY A 130 -8.63 -3.43 4.45
N GLY A 131 -7.82 -4.07 3.60
CA GLY A 131 -6.37 -4.15 3.79
C GLY A 131 -5.69 -2.97 3.11
N SER A 132 -4.93 -2.18 3.85
CA SER A 132 -3.96 -1.23 3.30
C SER A 132 -3.18 -0.55 4.40
N ILE A 133 -2.03 -0.01 4.02
CA ILE A 133 -1.22 0.87 4.86
C ILE A 133 -0.83 2.12 4.09
N TRP A 134 -0.84 3.23 4.80
CA TRP A 134 -0.44 4.54 4.33
C TRP A 134 0.85 4.94 5.02
N ILE A 135 1.86 5.26 4.24
CA ILE A 135 3.14 5.79 4.70
C ILE A 135 3.43 7.12 3.99
N GLU A 136 4.24 7.97 4.58
CA GLU A 136 4.70 9.23 3.97
C GLU A 136 6.22 9.28 3.98
N ARG A 137 6.82 9.68 2.86
CA ARG A 137 8.26 9.89 2.74
C ARG A 137 8.67 11.10 3.59
N ILE A 138 9.67 10.94 4.46
CA ILE A 138 10.23 12.01 5.32
C ILE A 138 11.39 12.72 4.65
#